data_AF-A0A6A6UE85-F1
#
_entry.id   AF-A0A6A6UE85-F1
#
_cell.length_a   1.000
_cell.length_b   1.000
_cell.length_c   1.000
_cell.angle_alpha   90.00
_cell.angle_beta   90.00
_cell.angle_gamma   90.00
#
_symmetry.space_group_name_H-M   'P 1'
#
loop_
_entity.id
_entity.type
_entity.pdbx_description
1 polymer ?
#
loop_
_entity_poly.entity_id
_entity_poly.type
_entity_poly.pdbx_seq_one_letter_code
_entity_poly.pdbx_strand_id
1 'polypeptide(L)'
;MKWCGPQKCHRQDCSSKATFKTRSALNTHVRNIHTKPLVCTYPGCLLQKPFGKQCDLKRHRTTMHGGLAEYECLDVGCRRTFVRRDKMLKHAREEHELYKCSLNHCTKIVFDAEKQKHMQECHGSYECGMYSCLQGSTSRFKRKTLETHLRSAHQNKAGLESSAEYTWLRLRKHGDVFTATMYHTESVLGPPDAWKQLYNPTDCSHCEAKISENL
;
A
#
# COMPACT_ATOMS: atom_id res chain seq x y z
N MET A 1 -15.64 19.28 -25.73
CA MET A 1 -15.43 20.17 -24.56
C MET A 1 -14.27 19.64 -23.73
N LYS A 2 -13.23 20.45 -23.52
CA LYS A 2 -12.03 20.08 -22.73
C LYS A 2 -12.31 20.23 -21.21
N TRP A 3 -11.71 19.39 -20.39
CA TRP A 3 -11.80 19.47 -18.93
C TRP A 3 -10.89 20.58 -18.39
N CYS A 4 -11.45 21.52 -17.63
CA CYS A 4 -10.75 22.71 -17.13
C CYS A 4 -10.19 22.55 -15.71
N GLY A 5 -9.98 21.32 -15.24
CA GLY A 5 -9.46 21.04 -13.89
C GLY A 5 -10.55 20.79 -12.85
N PRO A 6 -10.21 20.81 -11.54
CA PRO A 6 -11.16 20.46 -10.49
C PRO A 6 -12.38 21.38 -10.45
N GLN A 7 -13.59 20.82 -10.45
CA GLN A 7 -14.85 21.59 -10.48
C GLN A 7 -15.89 21.06 -9.51
N LYS A 8 -16.78 21.94 -9.04
CA LYS A 8 -17.95 21.58 -8.22
C LYS A 8 -19.13 21.19 -9.12
N CYS A 9 -20.17 20.61 -8.53
CA CYS A 9 -21.44 20.47 -9.22
C CYS A 9 -22.17 21.82 -9.24
N HIS A 10 -22.67 22.23 -10.41
CA HIS A 10 -23.36 23.51 -10.60
C HIS A 10 -24.89 23.37 -10.66
N ARG A 11 -25.42 22.15 -10.48
CA ARG A 11 -26.86 21.91 -10.43
C ARG A 11 -27.45 22.60 -9.20
N GLN A 12 -28.53 23.38 -9.38
CA GLN A 12 -29.12 24.23 -8.33
C GLN A 12 -29.71 23.41 -7.16
N ASP A 13 -30.16 22.19 -7.42
CA ASP A 13 -30.66 21.21 -6.46
C ASP A 13 -29.53 20.38 -5.79
N CYS A 14 -28.27 20.66 -6.12
CA CYS A 14 -27.15 19.89 -5.59
C CYS A 14 -26.71 20.34 -4.21
N SER A 15 -26.99 19.54 -3.19
CA SER A 15 -26.49 19.78 -1.83
C SER A 15 -24.99 19.45 -1.64
N SER A 16 -24.28 19.00 -2.68
CA SER A 16 -22.89 18.57 -2.58
C SER A 16 -21.92 19.75 -2.62
N LYS A 17 -21.15 19.93 -1.55
CA LYS A 17 -20.07 20.93 -1.48
C LYS A 17 -18.75 20.43 -2.08
N ALA A 18 -18.71 19.22 -2.62
CA ALA A 18 -17.48 18.56 -3.07
C ALA A 18 -16.93 19.18 -4.37
N THR A 19 -15.60 19.35 -4.40
CA THR A 19 -14.85 19.67 -5.62
C THR A 19 -14.26 18.39 -6.21
N PHE A 20 -14.62 18.07 -7.45
CA PHE A 20 -14.22 16.87 -8.13
C PHE A 20 -12.91 17.09 -8.89
N LYS A 21 -11.86 16.35 -8.52
CA LYS A 21 -10.52 16.48 -9.12
C LYS A 21 -10.44 15.99 -10.57
N THR A 22 -11.37 15.13 -10.99
CA THR A 22 -11.38 14.51 -12.32
C THR A 22 -12.76 14.58 -12.95
N ARG A 23 -12.82 14.60 -14.29
CA ARG A 23 -14.08 14.58 -15.06
C ARG A 23 -14.92 13.36 -14.73
N SER A 24 -14.28 12.20 -14.63
CA SER A 24 -14.95 10.94 -14.31
C SER A 24 -15.64 10.98 -12.94
N ALA A 25 -15.01 11.60 -11.94
CA ALA A 25 -15.60 11.75 -10.61
C ALA A 25 -16.83 12.66 -10.63
N LEU A 26 -16.77 13.80 -11.34
CA LEU A 26 -17.93 14.69 -11.50
C LEU A 26 -19.07 14.01 -12.26
N ASN A 27 -18.77 13.33 -13.37
CA ASN A 27 -19.78 12.59 -14.15
C ASN A 27 -20.45 11.51 -13.30
N THR A 28 -19.66 10.77 -12.51
CA THR A 28 -20.18 9.74 -11.60
C THR A 28 -21.10 10.36 -10.54
N HIS A 29 -20.71 11.50 -9.97
CA HIS A 29 -21.56 12.23 -9.03
C HIS A 29 -22.88 12.66 -9.68
N VAL A 30 -22.82 13.30 -10.86
CA VAL A 30 -24.03 13.77 -11.55
C VAL A 30 -24.97 12.61 -11.83
N ARG A 31 -24.44 11.49 -12.33
CA ARG A 31 -25.22 10.27 -12.53
C ARG A 31 -25.85 9.77 -11.24
N ASN A 32 -25.05 9.58 -10.18
CA ASN A 32 -25.49 8.90 -8.96
C ASN A 32 -26.36 9.77 -8.03
N ILE A 33 -26.39 11.09 -8.22
CA ILE A 33 -27.14 12.04 -7.40
C ILE A 33 -28.32 12.65 -8.15
N HIS A 34 -28.18 13.00 -9.43
CA HIS A 34 -29.20 13.75 -10.18
C HIS A 34 -29.93 12.90 -11.24
N THR A 35 -29.22 12.06 -12.00
CA THR A 35 -29.83 11.35 -13.15
C THR A 35 -30.39 9.97 -12.79
N LYS A 36 -29.60 9.16 -12.09
CA LYS A 36 -29.95 7.84 -11.58
C LYS A 36 -29.57 7.79 -10.10
N PRO A 37 -30.36 8.46 -9.23
CA PRO A 37 -30.05 8.58 -7.82
C PRO A 37 -29.88 7.21 -7.17
N LEU A 38 -28.75 7.00 -6.51
CA LEU A 38 -28.50 5.76 -5.76
C LEU A 38 -29.19 5.86 -4.41
N VAL A 39 -30.47 5.49 -4.33
CA VAL A 39 -31.25 5.52 -3.08
C VAL A 39 -31.49 4.11 -2.53
N CYS A 40 -31.77 4.01 -1.24
CA CYS A 40 -32.18 2.74 -0.66
C CYS A 40 -33.64 2.44 -1.00
N THR A 41 -33.90 1.26 -1.57
CA THR A 41 -35.27 0.81 -1.93
C THR A 41 -35.86 -0.17 -0.91
N TYR A 42 -35.23 -0.32 0.26
CA TYR A 42 -35.74 -1.23 1.30
C TYR A 42 -37.03 -0.65 1.91
N PRO A 43 -38.11 -1.46 2.05
CA PRO A 43 -39.38 -0.98 2.59
C PRO A 43 -39.23 -0.35 3.97
N GLY A 44 -39.76 0.86 4.17
CA GLY A 44 -39.67 1.58 5.45
C GLY A 44 -38.30 2.20 5.76
N CYS A 45 -37.32 2.17 4.84
CA CYS A 45 -36.06 2.86 5.06
C CYS A 45 -36.26 4.38 5.07
N LEU A 46 -35.93 5.03 6.20
CA LEU A 46 -36.06 6.48 6.36
C LEU A 46 -34.97 7.27 5.60
N LEU A 47 -33.90 6.60 5.15
CA LEU A 47 -32.82 7.26 4.42
C LEU A 47 -33.12 7.34 2.91
N GLN A 48 -33.82 8.41 2.53
CA GLN A 48 -34.20 8.71 1.14
C GLN A 48 -33.15 9.53 0.37
N LYS A 49 -32.06 9.92 1.03
CA LYS A 49 -30.99 10.69 0.40
C LYS A 49 -30.15 9.81 -0.53
N PRO A 50 -29.79 10.29 -1.75
CA PRO A 50 -28.95 9.53 -2.65
C PRO A 50 -27.49 9.43 -2.18
N PHE A 51 -26.91 8.26 -2.38
CA PHE A 51 -25.51 7.96 -2.11
C PHE A 51 -24.63 8.38 -3.28
N GLY A 52 -23.46 8.97 -2.99
CA GLY A 52 -22.51 9.36 -4.04
C GLY A 52 -21.85 8.18 -4.75
N LYS A 53 -21.80 7.00 -4.10
CA LYS A 53 -21.16 5.79 -4.63
C LYS A 53 -22.00 4.55 -4.36
N GLN A 54 -21.92 3.57 -5.25
CA GLN A 54 -22.59 2.27 -5.12
C GLN A 54 -22.12 1.50 -3.87
N CYS A 55 -20.83 1.58 -3.54
CA CYS A 55 -20.30 0.92 -2.35
C CYS A 55 -20.91 1.46 -1.05
N ASP A 56 -21.24 2.75 -1.00
CA ASP A 56 -21.88 3.36 0.16
C ASP A 56 -23.33 2.88 0.32
N LEU A 57 -24.09 2.80 -0.77
CA LEU A 57 -25.44 2.23 -0.77
C LEU A 57 -25.43 0.74 -0.37
N LYS A 58 -24.51 -0.05 -0.94
CA LYS A 58 -24.36 -1.47 -0.57
C LYS A 58 -24.06 -1.61 0.91
N ARG A 59 -23.11 -0.82 1.43
CA ARG A 59 -22.76 -0.80 2.85
C ARG A 59 -23.95 -0.45 3.72
N HIS A 60 -24.69 0.62 3.39
CA HIS A 60 -25.91 0.99 4.11
C HIS A 60 -26.91 -0.16 4.17
N ARG A 61 -27.17 -0.81 3.03
CA ARG A 61 -28.10 -1.93 2.96
C ARG A 61 -27.66 -3.09 3.84
N THR A 62 -26.39 -3.48 3.76
CA THR A 62 -25.86 -4.55 4.61
C THR A 62 -25.96 -4.19 6.10
N THR A 63 -25.63 -2.95 6.48
CA THR A 63 -25.58 -2.57 7.90
C THR A 63 -26.93 -2.31 8.53
N MET A 64 -27.89 -1.76 7.77
CA MET A 64 -29.19 -1.35 8.30
C MET A 64 -30.29 -2.39 8.06
N HIS A 65 -30.16 -3.17 6.99
CA HIS A 65 -31.20 -4.11 6.55
C HIS A 65 -30.72 -5.56 6.47
N GLY A 66 -29.40 -5.78 6.47
CA GLY A 66 -28.80 -7.10 6.32
C GLY A 66 -28.59 -7.86 7.62
N GLY A 67 -28.56 -7.19 8.78
CA GLY A 67 -28.61 -7.79 10.13
C GLY A 67 -27.48 -8.73 10.55
N LEU A 68 -26.69 -9.27 9.62
CA LEU A 68 -25.66 -10.26 9.89
C LEU A 68 -24.35 -9.54 10.23
N ALA A 69 -23.99 -9.53 11.51
CA ALA A 69 -22.67 -9.10 11.95
C ALA A 69 -21.71 -10.29 11.95
N GLU A 70 -20.63 -10.20 11.17
CA GLU A 70 -19.69 -11.31 10.94
C GLU A 70 -18.24 -10.94 11.31
N TYR A 71 -18.02 -9.89 12.12
CA TYR A 71 -16.66 -9.49 12.53
C TYR A 71 -16.52 -9.52 14.04
N GLU A 72 -16.00 -10.64 14.55
CA GLU A 72 -15.59 -10.78 15.94
C GLU A 72 -14.22 -10.12 16.16
N CYS A 73 -14.01 -9.58 17.36
CA CYS A 73 -12.68 -9.17 17.77
C CYS A 73 -11.78 -10.41 17.89
N LEU A 74 -10.56 -10.33 17.37
CA LEU A 74 -9.60 -11.45 17.40
C LEU A 74 -8.69 -11.40 18.63
N ASP A 75 -8.91 -10.45 19.54
CA ASP A 75 -8.16 -10.35 20.78
C ASP A 75 -8.58 -11.43 21.78
N VAL A 76 -7.61 -12.01 22.49
CA VAL A 76 -7.84 -13.17 23.36
C VAL A 76 -8.69 -12.75 24.56
N GLY A 77 -9.92 -13.27 24.60
CA GLY A 77 -10.88 -12.96 25.66
C GLY A 77 -11.89 -11.86 25.31
N CYS A 78 -11.72 -11.17 24.17
CA CYS A 78 -12.71 -10.21 23.68
C CYS A 78 -13.82 -10.90 22.87
N ARG A 79 -15.07 -10.81 23.33
CA ARG A 79 -16.25 -11.36 22.63
C ARG A 79 -17.12 -10.32 21.94
N ARG A 80 -16.58 -9.11 21.70
CA ARG A 80 -17.33 -8.04 21.02
C ARG A 80 -17.43 -8.37 19.53
N THR A 81 -18.65 -8.21 18.98
CA THR A 81 -18.94 -8.43 17.56
C THR A 81 -19.37 -7.13 16.89
N PHE A 82 -19.05 -7.01 15.60
CA PHE A 82 -19.29 -5.81 14.83
C PHE A 82 -19.87 -6.16 13.46
N VAL A 83 -20.79 -5.32 13.00
CA VAL A 83 -21.36 -5.42 11.65
C VAL A 83 -20.32 -5.06 10.57
N ARG A 84 -19.26 -4.33 10.93
CA ARG A 84 -18.26 -3.83 9.98
C ARG A 84 -16.84 -4.03 10.49
N ARG A 85 -15.97 -4.51 9.60
CA ARG A 85 -14.54 -4.68 9.86
C ARG A 85 -13.84 -3.41 10.32
N ASP A 86 -14.13 -2.25 9.73
CA ASP A 86 -13.47 -1.00 10.13
C ASP A 86 -13.85 -0.55 11.55
N LYS A 87 -15.06 -0.90 12.01
CA LYS A 87 -15.50 -0.65 13.39
C LYS A 87 -14.84 -1.61 14.37
N MET A 88 -14.76 -2.89 14.03
CA MET A 88 -13.98 -3.87 14.81
C MET A 88 -12.52 -3.45 14.94
N LEU A 89 -11.86 -3.08 13.83
CA LEU A 89 -10.47 -2.64 13.85
C LEU A 89 -10.27 -1.33 14.62
N LYS A 90 -11.27 -0.43 14.60
CA LYS A 90 -11.25 0.79 15.41
C LYS A 90 -11.27 0.42 16.90
N HIS A 91 -12.25 -0.38 17.32
CA HIS A 91 -12.33 -0.92 18.67
C HIS A 91 -11.00 -1.56 19.11
N ALA A 92 -10.43 -2.41 18.27
CA ALA A 92 -9.20 -3.11 18.60
C ALA A 92 -8.01 -2.17 18.81
N ARG A 93 -7.93 -1.04 18.07
CA ARG A 93 -6.88 -0.04 18.27
C ARG A 93 -7.06 0.83 19.51
N GLU A 94 -8.28 0.95 20.00
CA GLU A 94 -8.62 1.81 21.15
C GLU A 94 -8.56 1.03 22.47
N GLU A 95 -8.82 -0.27 22.44
CA GLU A 95 -9.08 -1.07 23.64
C GLU A 95 -8.05 -2.20 23.85
N HIS A 96 -7.27 -2.54 22.82
CA HIS A 96 -6.32 -3.64 22.86
C HIS A 96 -4.93 -3.19 22.41
N GLU A 97 -3.92 -3.86 22.94
CA GLU A 97 -2.55 -3.73 22.44
C GLU A 97 -2.39 -4.62 21.21
N LEU A 98 -2.09 -4.00 20.06
CA LEU A 98 -1.97 -4.69 18.79
C LEU A 98 -0.52 -4.69 18.31
N TYR A 99 -0.09 -5.80 17.69
CA TYR A 99 1.21 -5.86 17.04
C TYR A 99 1.35 -4.84 15.91
N LYS A 100 2.25 -3.87 16.13
CA LYS A 100 2.76 -2.97 15.09
C LYS A 100 3.95 -3.63 14.39
N CYS A 101 3.86 -3.77 13.06
CA CYS A 101 4.96 -4.32 12.28
C CYS A 101 6.25 -3.51 12.49
N SER A 102 7.36 -4.22 12.72
CA SER A 102 8.66 -3.62 13.02
C SER A 102 9.45 -3.23 11.77
N LEU A 103 8.98 -3.60 10.57
CA LEU A 103 9.69 -3.34 9.32
C LEU A 103 9.36 -1.94 8.79
N ASN A 104 10.39 -1.20 8.38
CA ASN A 104 10.30 0.23 8.04
C ASN A 104 9.36 0.58 6.89
N HIS A 105 9.18 -0.32 5.93
CA HIS A 105 8.25 -0.13 4.81
C HIS A 105 6.80 -0.47 5.16
N CYS A 106 6.53 -1.04 6.34
CA CYS A 106 5.22 -1.56 6.71
C CYS A 106 4.59 -0.78 7.85
N THR A 107 3.45 -0.16 7.57
CA THR A 107 2.67 0.57 8.58
C THR A 107 1.49 -0.25 9.11
N LYS A 108 1.47 -1.57 8.85
CA LYS A 108 0.37 -2.43 9.29
C LYS A 108 0.41 -2.63 10.81
N ILE A 109 -0.77 -2.53 11.40
CA ILE A 109 -1.06 -2.89 12.78
C ILE A 109 -2.07 -4.03 12.69
N VAL A 110 -1.77 -5.17 13.32
CA VAL A 110 -2.55 -6.40 13.24
C VAL A 110 -2.73 -7.00 14.63
N PHE A 111 -3.69 -7.91 14.80
CA PHE A 111 -3.80 -8.68 16.03
C PHE A 111 -2.57 -9.57 16.20
N ASP A 112 -2.20 -9.82 17.45
CA ASP A 112 -1.08 -10.71 17.79
C ASP A 112 -1.28 -12.11 17.22
N ALA A 113 -2.51 -12.63 17.27
CA ALA A 113 -2.88 -13.91 16.65
C ALA A 113 -2.64 -13.94 15.13
N GLU A 114 -2.70 -12.79 14.46
CA GLU A 114 -2.50 -12.67 13.01
C GLU A 114 -1.06 -12.27 12.64
N LYS A 115 -0.18 -11.99 13.62
CA LYS A 115 1.19 -11.52 13.40
C LYS A 115 1.96 -12.42 12.44
N GLN A 116 1.96 -13.73 12.68
CA GLN A 116 2.76 -14.65 11.86
C GLN A 116 2.26 -14.74 10.43
N LYS A 117 0.94 -14.78 10.23
CA LYS A 117 0.32 -14.75 8.91
C LYS A 117 0.66 -13.45 8.18
N HIS A 118 0.59 -12.31 8.86
CA HIS A 118 1.01 -11.03 8.31
C HIS A 118 2.47 -11.06 7.83
N MET A 119 3.40 -11.59 8.64
CA MET A 119 4.80 -11.69 8.28
C MET A 119 5.02 -12.52 7.01
N GLN A 120 4.36 -13.67 6.89
CA GLN A 120 4.48 -14.55 5.73
C GLN A 120 3.81 -13.99 4.47
N GLU A 121 2.68 -13.29 4.61
CA GLU A 121 1.91 -12.78 3.47
C GLU A 121 2.47 -11.45 2.93
N CYS A 122 3.04 -10.61 3.78
CA CYS A 122 3.49 -9.27 3.39
C CYS A 122 5.01 -9.16 3.21
N HIS A 123 5.78 -10.01 3.89
CA HIS A 123 7.23 -9.88 3.95
C HIS A 123 7.93 -11.09 3.34
N GLY A 124 9.22 -10.92 3.07
CA GLY A 124 10.04 -11.92 2.38
C GLY A 124 11.52 -11.76 2.70
N SER A 125 12.37 -12.31 1.84
CA SER A 125 13.82 -12.30 2.01
C SER A 125 14.54 -11.16 1.31
N TYR A 126 13.82 -10.26 0.62
CA TYR A 126 14.45 -9.24 -0.19
C TYR A 126 14.63 -7.92 0.55
N GLU A 127 15.75 -7.25 0.35
CA GLU A 127 16.04 -5.94 0.93
C GLU A 127 16.37 -4.93 -0.15
N CYS A 128 15.99 -3.68 0.07
CA CYS A 128 16.45 -2.58 -0.75
C CYS A 128 17.95 -2.34 -0.49
N GLY A 129 18.77 -2.41 -1.54
CA GLY A 129 20.21 -2.17 -1.47
C GLY A 129 20.62 -0.70 -1.44
N MET A 130 19.66 0.23 -1.37
CA MET A 130 19.94 1.66 -1.26
C MET A 130 20.13 2.06 0.21
N TYR A 131 21.29 2.63 0.54
CA TYR A 131 21.68 3.03 1.91
C TYR A 131 20.67 3.96 2.60
N SER A 132 20.00 4.81 1.83
CA SER A 132 18.94 5.71 2.33
C SER A 132 17.72 4.98 2.88
N CYS A 133 17.48 3.73 2.47
CA CYS A 133 16.40 2.88 2.97
C CYS A 133 16.84 1.91 4.07
N LEU A 134 18.14 1.85 4.38
CA LEU A 134 18.74 0.96 5.37
C LEU A 134 18.84 1.60 6.77
N GLN A 135 18.49 2.88 6.91
CA GLN A 135 18.53 3.56 8.20
C GLN A 135 17.37 3.08 9.10
N GLY A 136 17.70 2.34 10.17
CA GLY A 136 16.81 2.01 11.28
C GLY A 136 16.37 0.54 11.39
N SER A 137 15.83 -0.08 10.34
CA SER A 137 15.34 -1.47 10.38
C SER A 137 15.38 -2.15 9.01
N THR A 138 15.46 -3.47 8.99
CA THR A 138 15.48 -4.25 7.74
C THR A 138 14.17 -4.10 6.97
N SER A 139 14.27 -4.14 5.64
CA SER A 139 13.12 -3.86 4.77
C SER A 139 12.39 -5.10 4.27
N ARG A 140 13.01 -6.31 4.26
CA ARG A 140 12.36 -7.64 4.13
C ARG A 140 11.09 -7.69 3.25
N PHE A 141 11.20 -7.22 2.02
CA PHE A 141 10.17 -7.26 1.00
C PHE A 141 9.98 -8.66 0.40
N LYS A 142 8.82 -8.87 -0.22
CA LYS A 142 8.67 -9.86 -1.28
C LYS A 142 9.22 -9.31 -2.60
N ARG A 143 9.58 -10.19 -3.53
CA ARG A 143 10.15 -9.81 -4.83
C ARG A 143 9.31 -8.75 -5.57
N LYS A 144 8.00 -8.97 -5.73
CA LYS A 144 7.10 -8.04 -6.43
C LYS A 144 6.98 -6.69 -5.72
N THR A 145 6.87 -6.69 -4.39
CA THR A 145 6.72 -5.46 -3.61
C THR A 145 8.00 -4.64 -3.61
N LEU A 146 9.16 -5.31 -3.61
CA LEU A 146 10.46 -4.66 -3.78
C LEU A 146 10.55 -3.97 -5.15
N GLU A 147 10.17 -4.67 -6.22
CA GLU A 147 10.19 -4.11 -7.58
C GLU A 147 9.33 -2.84 -7.70
N THR A 148 8.13 -2.86 -7.11
CA THR A 148 7.28 -1.67 -7.02
C THR A 148 7.90 -0.58 -6.16
N HIS A 149 8.49 -0.91 -5.01
CA HIS A 149 9.19 0.04 -4.16
C HIS A 149 10.31 0.74 -4.92
N LEU A 150 11.21 -0.01 -5.57
CA LEU A 150 12.33 0.52 -6.32
C LEU A 150 11.87 1.46 -7.45
N ARG A 151 10.79 1.10 -8.17
CA ARG A 151 10.18 2.00 -9.16
C ARG A 151 9.59 3.27 -8.56
N SER A 152 8.87 3.18 -7.44
CA SER A 152 8.21 4.35 -6.87
C SER A 152 9.14 5.29 -6.10
N ALA A 153 10.17 4.75 -5.45
CA ALA A 153 11.01 5.46 -4.50
C ALA A 153 12.40 5.82 -5.06
N HIS A 154 12.88 5.07 -6.06
CA HIS A 154 14.24 5.23 -6.61
C HIS A 154 14.29 5.42 -8.13
N GLN A 155 13.16 5.38 -8.84
CA GLN A 155 13.16 5.72 -10.27
C GLN A 155 13.31 7.23 -10.43
N ASN A 156 14.45 7.66 -10.97
CA ASN A 156 14.76 9.05 -11.23
C ASN A 156 13.91 9.54 -12.42
N LYS A 157 12.97 10.47 -12.21
CA LYS A 157 12.20 11.14 -13.29
C LYS A 157 13.00 12.29 -13.90
N ALA A 158 14.29 12.10 -14.17
CA ALA A 158 15.10 13.08 -14.87
C ALA A 158 15.25 12.63 -16.33
N GLY A 159 14.31 13.07 -17.18
CA GLY A 159 14.40 13.08 -18.64
C GLY A 159 14.44 11.73 -19.36
N LEU A 160 13.34 11.37 -20.04
CA LEU A 160 13.31 11.00 -21.47
C LEU A 160 12.03 10.24 -21.82
N GLU A 161 11.43 10.70 -22.92
CA GLU A 161 10.32 10.08 -23.61
C GLU A 161 10.77 8.80 -24.32
N SER A 162 9.84 7.84 -24.38
CA SER A 162 9.79 6.70 -25.30
C SER A 162 10.88 5.60 -25.18
N SER A 163 10.38 4.39 -24.93
CA SER A 163 10.87 3.14 -25.53
C SER A 163 12.37 2.80 -25.37
N ALA A 164 12.78 2.30 -24.20
CA ALA A 164 13.86 1.32 -24.12
C ALA A 164 13.77 0.50 -22.80
N GLU A 165 13.71 -0.82 -22.94
CA GLU A 165 13.71 -1.81 -21.87
C GLU A 165 14.98 -1.76 -21.02
N TYR A 166 15.00 -1.07 -19.88
CA TYR A 166 16.14 -1.18 -18.97
C TYR A 166 15.76 -1.02 -17.50
N THR A 167 15.82 -2.15 -16.77
CA THR A 167 15.82 -2.16 -15.30
C THR A 167 16.45 -3.47 -14.82
N TRP A 168 17.78 -3.55 -14.81
CA TRP A 168 18.46 -4.73 -14.28
C TRP A 168 18.43 -4.68 -12.74
N LEU A 169 17.81 -5.70 -12.13
CA LEU A 169 17.86 -5.95 -10.69
C LEU A 169 19.12 -6.76 -10.39
N ARG A 170 20.13 -6.14 -9.79
CA ARG A 170 21.27 -6.90 -9.25
C ARG A 170 20.87 -7.48 -7.90
N LEU A 171 20.73 -8.79 -7.83
CA LEU A 171 20.50 -9.52 -6.59
C LEU A 171 21.85 -9.97 -6.00
N ARG A 172 22.13 -9.59 -4.75
CA ARG A 172 23.23 -10.14 -3.95
C ARG A 172 22.64 -11.02 -2.87
N LYS A 173 23.21 -12.21 -2.64
CA LYS A 173 22.78 -13.11 -1.57
C LYS A 173 23.80 -13.06 -0.42
N HIS A 174 23.36 -12.69 0.78
CA HIS A 174 24.14 -12.77 2.02
C HIS A 174 23.35 -13.65 3.00
N GLY A 175 23.79 -14.90 3.22
CA GLY A 175 23.00 -15.89 3.95
C GLY A 175 21.62 -16.12 3.30
N ASP A 176 20.55 -16.03 4.08
CA ASP A 176 19.15 -16.15 3.62
C ASP A 176 18.53 -14.84 3.13
N VAL A 177 19.33 -13.78 2.95
CA VAL A 177 18.87 -12.45 2.55
C VAL A 177 19.30 -12.13 1.12
N PHE A 178 18.39 -11.57 0.34
CA PHE A 178 18.65 -11.08 -1.02
C PHE A 178 18.59 -9.55 -1.06
N THR A 179 19.71 -8.88 -1.30
CA THR A 179 19.73 -7.42 -1.51
C THR A 179 19.55 -7.11 -2.99
N ALA A 180 18.62 -6.21 -3.32
CA ALA A 180 18.38 -5.80 -4.71
C ALA A 180 18.68 -4.31 -4.92
N THR A 181 19.40 -4.02 -6.00
CA THR A 181 19.68 -2.66 -6.46
C THR A 181 19.26 -2.50 -7.92
N MET A 182 18.67 -1.36 -8.27
CA MET A 182 18.37 -0.96 -9.65
C MET A 182 19.49 -0.08 -10.21
N TYR A 183 19.85 -0.29 -11.47
CA TYR A 183 20.81 0.54 -12.22
C TYR A 183 20.23 0.97 -13.57
N HIS A 184 20.68 2.14 -14.07
CA HIS A 184 20.46 2.61 -15.45
C HIS A 184 21.54 2.02 -16.38
N THR A 185 21.22 1.80 -17.65
CA THR A 185 22.10 1.10 -18.62
C THR A 185 23.06 1.97 -19.41
N GLU A 186 23.02 3.29 -19.26
CA GLU A 186 24.00 4.15 -19.91
C GLU A 186 25.29 4.22 -19.10
N SER A 187 26.08 3.13 -19.06
CA SER A 187 27.54 3.17 -18.81
C SER A 187 28.27 1.81 -18.79
N VAL A 188 27.86 0.77 -19.53
CA VAL A 188 28.81 -0.33 -19.85
C VAL A 188 28.53 -0.92 -21.23
N LEU A 189 29.26 -0.45 -22.24
CA LEU A 189 29.52 -1.24 -23.45
C LEU A 189 30.49 -2.37 -23.06
N GLY A 190 29.95 -3.51 -22.62
CA GLY A 190 30.76 -4.68 -22.30
C GLY A 190 29.89 -5.93 -22.12
N PRO A 191 30.32 -7.10 -22.62
CA PRO A 191 29.51 -8.30 -22.63
C PRO A 191 29.18 -8.81 -21.21
N PRO A 192 28.08 -9.58 -21.04
CA PRO A 192 27.50 -9.96 -19.75
C PRO A 192 28.41 -10.73 -18.78
N ASP A 193 29.60 -11.17 -19.20
CA ASP A 193 30.51 -12.03 -18.41
C ASP A 193 31.74 -11.30 -17.84
N ALA A 194 31.91 -10.00 -18.07
CA ALA A 194 33.15 -9.28 -17.73
C ALA A 194 33.30 -8.83 -16.25
N TRP A 195 32.28 -8.96 -15.40
CA TRP A 195 32.31 -8.40 -14.02
C TRP A 195 32.89 -9.35 -12.95
N LYS A 196 33.43 -10.51 -13.33
CA LYS A 196 34.20 -11.36 -12.39
C LYS A 196 35.54 -10.75 -11.96
N GLN A 197 35.98 -9.64 -12.56
CA GLN A 197 37.31 -9.07 -12.32
C GLN A 197 37.36 -7.67 -11.72
N LEU A 198 36.22 -7.03 -11.40
CA LEU A 198 36.21 -5.64 -10.85
C LEU A 198 35.48 -5.49 -9.51
N TYR A 199 35.56 -6.50 -8.65
CA TYR A 199 35.20 -6.34 -7.24
C TYR A 199 36.26 -7.01 -6.37
N ASN A 200 37.25 -6.22 -5.96
CA ASN A 200 38.19 -6.58 -4.91
C ASN A 200 37.46 -6.40 -3.56
N PRO A 201 37.28 -7.44 -2.73
CA PRO A 201 36.55 -7.35 -1.47
C PRO A 201 37.19 -6.40 -0.43
N THR A 202 38.36 -5.84 -0.71
CA THR A 202 39.20 -5.13 0.26
C THR A 202 38.97 -3.62 0.36
N ASP A 203 38.08 -3.02 -0.43
CA ASP A 203 37.91 -1.55 -0.47
C ASP A 203 36.61 -1.02 0.18
N CYS A 204 36.01 -1.80 1.08
CA CYS A 204 34.99 -1.29 2.00
C CYS A 204 35.59 -1.11 3.40
N SER A 205 36.36 -0.03 3.56
CA SER A 205 36.94 0.44 4.84
C SER A 205 35.89 0.89 5.87
N HIS A 206 34.63 0.43 5.77
CA HIS A 206 33.54 0.74 6.68
C HIS A 206 32.65 -0.45 7.07
N CYS A 207 32.95 -1.67 6.63
CA CYS A 207 32.18 -2.88 7.01
C CYS A 207 32.94 -3.90 7.86
N GLU A 208 34.13 -3.58 8.38
CA GLU A 208 34.90 -4.48 9.27
C GLU A 208 34.72 -4.21 10.77
N ALA A 209 33.70 -3.47 11.19
CA ALA A 209 33.47 -3.23 12.62
C ALA A 209 32.22 -3.95 13.13
N LYS A 210 32.39 -5.21 13.54
CA LYS A 210 31.76 -5.90 14.71
C LYS A 210 31.75 -7.43 14.60
N ILE A 211 32.91 -8.04 14.34
CA ILE A 211 33.17 -9.42 14.77
C ILE A 211 34.58 -9.48 15.35
N SER A 212 34.74 -8.92 16.54
CA SER A 212 35.88 -9.23 17.40
C SER A 212 35.44 -9.10 18.87
N GLU A 213 35.86 -10.10 19.64
CA GLU A 213 35.90 -10.18 21.11
C GLU A 213 34.60 -10.62 21.82
N ASN A 214 34.48 -11.93 22.07
CA ASN A 214 34.82 -12.44 23.40
C ASN A 214 35.17 -13.93 23.35
N LEU A 215 36.24 -14.23 24.11
CA LEU A 215 36.92 -15.48 24.43
C LEU A 215 36.07 -16.76 24.46
#